data_AF-A0A4Q3KKZ4-F1
#
_entry.id   AF-A0A4Q3KKZ4-F1
#
_cell.length_a   1.000
_cell.length_b   1.000
_cell.length_c   1.000
_cell.angle_alpha   90.00
_cell.angle_beta   90.00
_cell.angle_gamma   90.00
#
_symmetry.space_group_name_H-M   'P 1'
#
loop_
_entity.id
_entity.type
_entity.pdbx_description
1 polymer ?
#
loop_
_entity_poly.entity_id
_entity_poly.type
_entity_poly.pdbx_seq_one_letter_code
_entity_poly.pdbx_strand_id
1 'polypeptide(L)' 'MPALRGPVTDLAQLMDDEARLALSRRLIRFMQQKGPQIVVLTLPSLEGDPVEDFAERAFA' A
#
# COMPACT_ATOMS: atom_id res chain seq x y z
N MET A 1 -9.05 -10.81 1.99
CA MET A 1 -7.95 -9.86 1.73
C MET A 1 -8.04 -8.69 2.70
N PRO A 2 -6.92 -8.14 3.19
CA PRO A 2 -6.95 -6.99 4.10
C PRO A 2 -7.59 -5.77 3.43
N ALA A 3 -8.41 -5.04 4.18
CA ALA A 3 -9.05 -3.82 3.66
C ALA A 3 -8.00 -2.69 3.53
N LEU A 4 -7.86 -2.15 2.32
CA LEU A 4 -7.00 -1.00 2.06
C LEU A 4 -7.57 0.26 2.73
N ARG A 5 -6.72 1.03 3.41
CA ARG A 5 -7.07 2.25 4.16
C ARG A 5 -6.68 3.52 3.43
N GLY A 6 -6.48 3.43 2.11
CA GLY A 6 -6.00 4.51 1.25
C GLY A 6 -4.75 4.10 0.44
N PRO A 7 -3.96 5.06 -0.06
CA PRO A 7 -2.78 4.78 -0.89
C PRO A 7 -1.63 4.10 -0.13
N VAL A 8 -1.67 4.11 1.21
CA VAL A 8 -0.73 3.39 2.06
C VAL A 8 -1.49 2.67 3.16
N THR A 9 -1.34 1.34 3.22
CA THR A 9 -1.87 0.48 4.27
C THR A 9 -0.70 -0.27 4.91
N ASP A 10 -0.36 0.08 6.15
CA ASP A 10 0.74 -0.55 6.87
C ASP A 10 0.25 -1.51 7.95
N LEU A 11 0.29 -2.80 7.66
CA LEU A 11 -0.07 -3.85 8.62
C LEU A 11 1.16 -4.53 9.21
N ALA A 12 2.35 -4.23 8.69
CA ALA A 12 3.63 -4.70 9.20
C ALA A 12 4.23 -3.79 10.27
N GLN A 13 3.63 -2.61 10.51
CA GLN A 13 4.10 -1.59 11.46
C GLN A 13 5.52 -1.11 11.14
N LEU A 14 5.83 -0.92 9.85
CA LEU A 14 7.13 -0.45 9.38
C LEU A 14 7.26 1.08 9.42
N MET A 15 6.15 1.79 9.54
CA MET A 15 6.08 3.25 9.51
C MET A 15 5.37 3.77 10.75
N ASP A 16 5.86 4.90 11.27
CA ASP A 16 5.07 5.73 12.16
C ASP A 16 3.99 6.50 11.39
N ASP A 17 3.11 7.18 12.13
CA ASP A 17 1.99 7.91 11.53
C ASP A 17 2.45 9.07 10.64
N GLU A 18 3.54 9.75 10.98
CA GLU A 18 4.04 10.88 10.19
C GLU A 18 4.55 10.40 8.82
N ALA A 19 5.36 9.36 8.80
CA ALA A 19 5.90 8.75 7.59
C ALA A 19 4.78 8.20 6.70
N ARG A 20 3.82 7.48 7.28
CA ARG A 20 2.66 6.94 6.54
C ARG A 20 1.83 8.06 5.92
N LEU A 21 1.57 9.14 6.65
CA LEU A 21 0.83 10.29 6.15
C LEU A 21 1.59 11.06 5.08
N ALA A 22 2.90 11.24 5.24
CA ALA A 22 3.76 11.91 4.26
C ALA A 22 3.80 11.12 2.94
N LEU A 23 4.00 9.81 3.00
CA LEU A 23 3.95 8.94 1.83
C LEU A 23 2.59 8.99 1.16
N SER A 24 1.50 8.88 1.93
CA SER A 24 0.13 8.96 1.41
C SER A 24 -0.10 10.25 0.62
N ARG A 25 0.29 11.40 1.19
CA ARG A 25 0.18 12.71 0.51
C ARG A 25 0.99 12.77 -0.78
N ARG A 26 2.20 12.19 -0.78
CA ARG A 26 3.06 12.14 -1.97
C ARG A 26 2.42 11.32 -3.08
N LEU A 27 1.85 10.16 -2.78
CA LEU A 27 1.22 9.29 -3.77
C LEU A 27 -0.06 9.93 -4.35
N ILE A 28 -0.85 10.60 -3.52
CA ILE A 28 -2.02 11.37 -3.98
C ILE A 28 -1.58 12.49 -4.94
N ARG A 29 -0.54 13.25 -4.59
CA ARG A 29 -0.02 14.31 -5.45
C ARG A 29 0.51 13.75 -6.77
N PHE A 30 1.21 12.61 -6.72
CA PHE A 30 1.71 11.94 -7.92
C PHE A 30 0.56 11.55 -8.85
N MET A 31 -0.49 10.91 -8.32
CA MET A 31 -1.69 10.56 -9.09
C MET A 31 -2.33 11.79 -9.73
N GLN A 32 -2.50 12.88 -8.97
CA GLN A 32 -3.06 14.13 -9.49
C GLN A 32 -2.21 14.76 -10.61
N GLN A 33 -0.89 14.65 -10.54
CA GLN A 33 0.03 15.26 -11.49
C GLN A 33 0.31 14.41 -12.73
N LYS A 34 0.26 13.09 -12.60
CA LYS A 34 0.73 12.15 -13.63
C LYS A 34 -0.35 11.23 -14.16
N GLY A 35 -1.44 11.03 -13.42
CA GLY A 35 -2.54 10.12 -13.77
C GLY A 35 -2.49 8.80 -12.99
N PRO A 36 -1.41 8.00 -13.07
CA PRO A 36 -1.36 6.71 -12.41
C PRO A 36 -1.47 6.79 -10.89
N GLN A 37 -2.27 5.89 -10.33
CA GLN A 37 -2.33 5.65 -8.89
C GLN A 37 -1.25 4.63 -8.49
N ILE A 38 -0.60 4.89 -7.37
CA ILE A 38 0.30 3.94 -6.71
C ILE A 38 -0.28 3.64 -5.34
N VAL A 39 -0.36 2.35 -5.00
CA VAL A 39 -0.82 1.86 -3.70
C VAL A 39 0.28 1.03 -3.06
N VAL A 40 0.46 1.21 -1.75
CA VAL A 40 1.44 0.50 -0.94
C VAL A 40 0.71 -0.30 0.14
N LEU A 41 0.95 -1.60 0.18
CA LEU A 41 0.51 -2.50 1.24
C LEU A 41 1.74 -3.17 1.83
N THR A 42 1.89 -3.10 3.15
CA THR A 42 2.91 -3.88 3.88
C THR A 42 2.20 -4.89 4.78
N LEU A 43 2.76 -6.09 4.83
CA LEU A 43 2.25 -7.21 5.61
C LEU A 43 3.41 -7.83 6.39
N PRO A 44 3.18 -8.32 7.61
CA PRO A 44 4.23 -8.98 8.39
C PRO A 44 4.71 -10.28 7.73
N SER A 45 3.86 -10.91 6.90
CA SER A 45 4.10 -12.18 6.24
C SER A 45 3.11 -12.35 5.08
N LEU A 46 3.49 -13.15 4.08
CA LEU A 46 2.61 -13.65 3.01
C LEU A 46 2.11 -15.08 3.30
N GLU A 47 2.48 -15.66 4.45
CA GLU A 47 2.12 -17.03 4.85
C GLU A 47 2.54 -18.11 3.82
N GLY A 48 3.59 -17.83 3.04
CA GLY A 48 4.10 -18.72 2.00
C GLY A 48 3.50 -18.50 0.61
N ASP A 49 2.54 -17.57 0.45
CA ASP A 49 1.99 -17.22 -0.86
C ASP A 49 3.05 -16.53 -1.75
N PRO A 50 3.11 -16.85 -3.06
CA PRO A 50 3.87 -16.06 -4.02
C PRO A 50 3.40 -14.60 -4.03
N VAL A 51 4.35 -13.67 -4.14
CA VAL A 51 4.03 -12.24 -4.04
C VAL A 51 3.15 -11.76 -5.19
N GLU A 52 3.34 -12.32 -6.38
CA GLU A 52 2.53 -12.02 -7.57
C GLU A 52 1.08 -12.45 -7.38
N ASP A 53 0.85 -13.71 -7.00
CA ASP A 53 -0.47 -14.27 -6.77
C ASP A 53 -1.22 -13.53 -5.65
N PHE A 54 -0.51 -13.20 -4.57
CA PHE A 54 -1.08 -12.43 -3.47
C PHE A 54 -1.47 -11.02 -3.94
N ALA A 55 -0.60 -10.35 -4.70
CA ALA A 55 -0.85 -9.01 -5.21
C ALA A 55 -2.06 -8.97 -6.14
N GLU A 56 -2.22 -9.96 -7.03
CA GLU A 56 -3.39 -10.08 -7.89
C GLU A 56 -4.69 -10.14 -7.08
N ARG A 57 -4.73 -10.94 -6.00
CA ARG A 57 -5.92 -11.01 -5.14
C ARG A 57 -6.13 -9.76 -4.28
N ALA A 58 -5.06 -9.11 -3.84
CA ALA A 58 -5.12 -7.97 -2.94
C ALA A 58 -5.52 -6.66 -3.65
N PHE A 59 -5.26 -6.56 -4.96
CA PHE A 59 -5.52 -5.35 -5.77
C PHE A 59 -6.51 -5.58 -6.93
N ALA A 60 -7.15 -6.75 -7.03
CA ALA A 60 -8.31 -7.00 -7.88
C ALA A 60 -9.56 -6.25 -7.39
#